data_AF-A0A2A4CP41-F1
#
_entry.id   AF-A0A2A4CP41-F1
#
_cell.length_a   1.000
_cell.length_b   1.000
_cell.length_c   1.000
_cell.angle_alpha   90.00
_cell.angle_beta   90.00
_cell.angle_gamma   90.00
#
_symmetry.space_group_name_H-M   'P 1'
#
loop_
_entity.id
_entity.type
_entity.pdbx_description
1 polymer ?
#
loop_
_entity_poly.entity_id
_entity_poly.type
_entity_poly.pdbx_seq_one_letter_code
_entity_poly.pdbx_strand_id
1 'polypeptide(L)'
;MKPVAIFLYELSGKSAEPFAAAGWDCYCIDIQHPGNRSVGNVHFVQADARRWKPTRDMVERCRFFAAFPPCDDLATSGARWFKGKGLHALSDAIELFAIAAEWAEFFEVPYLIENPRSTISTYWRKPDHTFDPCDYSQLAPSEHYTKKTCLWTGGGFVMPPRASLPGPAQMNVIRDMAGKGRDRANARSVTPMGFMRATYEANFSAPALAVAA
;
A
#
# COMPACT_ATOMS: atom_id res chain seq x y z
N MET A 1 -14.87 -4.53 20.50
CA MET A 1 -15.05 -3.78 19.24
C MET A 1 -14.05 -4.30 18.22
N LYS A 2 -14.40 -4.35 16.92
CA LYS A 2 -13.48 -4.84 15.89
C LYS A 2 -12.29 -3.87 15.75
N PRO A 3 -11.05 -4.35 15.60
CA PRO A 3 -9.92 -3.49 15.24
C PRO A 3 -10.13 -2.89 13.84
N VAL A 4 -9.53 -1.73 13.61
CA VAL A 4 -9.61 -0.98 12.35
C VAL A 4 -8.29 -0.99 11.61
N ALA A 5 -8.33 -1.24 10.31
CA ALA A 5 -7.21 -0.99 9.39
C ALA A 5 -7.60 0.09 8.37
N ILE A 6 -6.72 1.07 8.16
CA ILE A 6 -6.97 2.19 7.24
C ILE A 6 -5.99 2.08 6.07
N PHE A 7 -6.52 2.17 4.85
CA PHE A 7 -5.78 2.08 3.60
C PHE A 7 -6.03 3.35 2.79
N LEU A 8 -5.09 4.30 2.82
CA LEU A 8 -5.17 5.57 2.10
C LEU A 8 -4.67 5.41 0.66
N TYR A 9 -5.35 6.04 -0.30
CA TYR A 9 -5.13 5.88 -1.74
C TYR A 9 -5.38 4.45 -2.25
N GLU A 10 -6.26 3.72 -1.58
CA GLU A 10 -6.55 2.33 -1.91
C GLU A 10 -7.86 2.27 -2.73
N LEU A 11 -7.74 1.99 -4.03
CA LEU A 11 -8.87 1.91 -4.94
C LEU A 11 -9.48 0.49 -5.04
N SER A 12 -8.67 -0.56 -4.91
CA SER A 12 -8.99 -1.91 -5.38
C SER A 12 -9.68 -2.82 -4.35
N GLY A 13 -9.51 -2.53 -3.07
CA GLY A 13 -9.89 -3.33 -1.91
C GLY A 13 -8.94 -4.48 -1.59
N LYS A 14 -7.95 -4.74 -2.46
CA LYS A 14 -7.06 -5.91 -2.37
C LYS A 14 -6.20 -5.89 -1.11
N SER A 15 -5.62 -4.73 -0.79
CA SER A 15 -4.76 -4.57 0.39
C SER A 15 -5.47 -4.87 1.72
N ALA A 16 -6.80 -4.70 1.76
CA ALA A 16 -7.63 -4.93 2.94
C ALA A 16 -8.01 -6.39 3.17
N GLU A 17 -7.89 -7.27 2.17
CA GLU A 17 -8.39 -8.65 2.22
C GLU A 17 -7.94 -9.44 3.47
N PRO A 18 -6.63 -9.52 3.82
CA PRO A 18 -6.22 -10.35 4.97
C PRO A 18 -6.76 -9.82 6.31
N PHE A 19 -6.87 -8.50 6.45
CA PHE A 19 -7.43 -7.86 7.64
C PHE A 19 -8.94 -8.09 7.73
N ALA A 20 -9.66 -7.93 6.62
CA ALA A 20 -11.10 -8.16 6.56
C ALA A 20 -11.45 -9.64 6.82
N ALA A 21 -10.63 -10.57 6.31
CA ALA A 21 -10.74 -12.00 6.57
C ALA A 21 -10.54 -12.35 8.06
N ALA A 22 -9.69 -11.58 8.76
CA ALA A 22 -9.52 -11.67 10.20
C ALA A 22 -10.59 -10.93 11.02
N GLY A 23 -11.62 -10.37 10.36
CA GLY A 23 -12.75 -9.71 11.04
C GLY A 23 -12.53 -8.24 11.39
N TRP A 24 -11.50 -7.59 10.85
CA TRP A 24 -11.23 -6.16 11.06
C TRP A 24 -12.15 -5.30 10.18
N ASP A 25 -12.55 -4.14 10.68
CA ASP A 25 -13.17 -3.12 9.83
C ASP A 25 -12.07 -2.42 9.03
N CYS A 26 -12.16 -2.50 7.71
CA CYS A 26 -11.12 -2.00 6.80
C CYS A 26 -11.65 -0.82 6.01
N TYR A 27 -10.98 0.32 6.06
CA TYR A 27 -11.38 1.53 5.32
C TYR A 27 -10.42 1.80 4.16
N CYS A 28 -10.86 1.55 2.93
CA CYS A 28 -10.17 1.94 1.71
C CYS A 28 -10.61 3.35 1.32
N ILE A 29 -9.69 4.31 1.36
CA ILE A 29 -9.96 5.72 1.09
C ILE A 29 -9.31 6.09 -0.24
N ASP A 30 -10.10 6.50 -1.23
CA ASP A 30 -9.57 6.96 -2.52
C ASP A 30 -10.54 7.92 -3.20
N ILE A 31 -10.01 8.96 -3.85
CA ILE A 31 -10.81 9.97 -4.56
C ILE A 31 -11.54 9.39 -5.78
N GLN A 32 -11.02 8.30 -6.35
CA GLN A 32 -11.56 7.63 -7.53
C GLN A 32 -12.68 6.64 -7.20
N HIS A 33 -13.01 6.39 -5.93
CA HIS A 33 -14.19 5.62 -5.62
C HIS A 33 -15.46 6.29 -6.16
N PRO A 34 -16.40 5.57 -6.78
CA PRO A 34 -17.62 6.15 -7.35
C PRO A 34 -18.64 6.62 -6.30
N GLY A 35 -18.34 6.42 -5.03
CA GLY A 35 -19.20 6.72 -3.89
C GLY A 35 -18.88 5.80 -2.71
N ASN A 36 -19.41 6.14 -1.54
CA ASN A 36 -19.24 5.35 -0.33
C ASN A 36 -20.03 4.04 -0.44
N ARG A 37 -19.37 2.91 -0.17
CA ARG A 37 -20.01 1.59 -0.18
C ARG A 37 -19.28 0.64 0.75
N SER A 38 -19.97 -0.41 1.20
CA SER A 38 -19.37 -1.45 2.02
C SER A 38 -19.63 -2.82 1.43
N VAL A 39 -18.63 -3.70 1.50
CA VAL A 39 -18.73 -5.12 1.11
C VAL A 39 -18.15 -5.94 2.26
N GLY A 40 -19.01 -6.57 3.06
CA GLY A 40 -18.60 -7.19 4.32
C GLY A 40 -17.98 -6.16 5.27
N ASN A 41 -16.75 -6.44 5.75
CA ASN A 41 -16.00 -5.52 6.61
C ASN A 41 -15.10 -4.53 5.84
N VAL A 42 -15.18 -4.48 4.50
CA VAL A 42 -14.41 -3.52 3.69
C VAL A 42 -15.31 -2.35 3.31
N HIS A 43 -14.93 -1.16 3.77
CA HIS A 43 -15.61 0.11 3.55
C HIS A 43 -14.79 0.95 2.56
N PHE A 44 -15.36 1.18 1.38
CA PHE A 44 -14.78 2.07 0.37
C PHE A 44 -15.34 3.47 0.58
N VAL A 45 -14.46 4.46 0.77
CA VAL A 45 -14.81 5.85 1.09
C VAL A 45 -14.27 6.79 0.02
N GLN A 46 -15.17 7.42 -0.73
CA GLN A 46 -14.78 8.42 -1.71
C GLN A 46 -14.34 9.70 -1.01
N ALA A 47 -13.04 9.98 -1.02
CA ALA A 47 -12.52 11.20 -0.43
C ALA A 47 -11.19 11.64 -1.07
N ASP A 48 -10.99 12.96 -1.15
CA ASP A 48 -9.69 13.56 -1.40
C ASP A 48 -8.88 13.56 -0.08
N ALA A 49 -7.69 12.96 -0.09
CA ALA A 49 -6.83 12.88 1.08
C ALA A 49 -6.46 14.25 1.67
N ARG A 50 -6.46 15.32 0.86
CA ARG A 50 -6.24 16.70 1.33
C ARG A 50 -7.33 17.22 2.26
N ARG A 51 -8.51 16.59 2.23
CA ARG A 51 -9.71 17.02 2.96
C ARG A 51 -10.28 15.95 3.86
N TRP A 52 -9.91 14.69 3.61
CA TRP A 52 -10.34 13.56 4.40
C TRP A 52 -9.80 13.64 5.82
N LYS A 53 -10.65 13.25 6.79
CA LYS A 53 -10.26 13.11 8.19
C LYS A 53 -10.90 11.83 8.74
N PRO A 54 -10.18 11.02 9.53
CA PRO A 54 -10.76 9.88 10.21
C PRO A 54 -11.79 10.34 11.24
N THR A 55 -12.81 9.51 11.49
CA THR A 55 -13.72 9.72 12.61
C THR A 55 -13.01 9.43 13.93
N ARG A 56 -13.56 9.91 15.05
CA ARG A 56 -13.04 9.58 16.38
C ARG A 56 -12.96 8.05 16.61
N ASP A 57 -13.99 7.33 16.19
CA ASP A 57 -14.03 5.86 16.28
C ASP A 57 -12.91 5.18 15.46
N MET A 58 -12.63 5.67 14.25
CA MET A 58 -11.52 5.17 13.44
C MET A 58 -10.18 5.36 14.16
N VAL A 59 -9.96 6.54 14.74
CA VAL A 59 -8.71 6.84 15.47
C VAL A 59 -8.55 5.91 16.67
N GLU A 60 -9.57 5.77 17.52
CA GLU A 60 -9.51 4.96 18.74
C GLU A 60 -9.31 3.45 18.45
N ARG A 61 -9.86 2.96 17.33
CA ARG A 61 -9.81 1.54 16.95
C ARG A 61 -8.71 1.18 15.95
N CYS A 62 -8.00 2.16 15.36
CA CYS A 62 -6.96 1.91 14.38
C CYS A 62 -5.85 1.05 14.98
N ARG A 63 -5.45 -0.02 14.29
CA ARG A 63 -4.33 -0.90 14.68
C ARG A 63 -3.34 -1.14 13.53
N PHE A 64 -3.65 -0.67 12.33
CA PHE A 64 -2.76 -0.70 11.17
C PHE A 64 -3.11 0.42 10.19
N PHE A 65 -2.08 1.06 9.64
CA PHE A 65 -2.22 2.06 8.59
C PHE A 65 -1.37 1.68 7.37
N ALA A 66 -1.95 1.76 6.18
CA ALA A 66 -1.21 1.67 4.93
C ALA A 66 -1.58 2.80 3.98
N ALA A 67 -0.63 3.26 3.18
CA ALA A 67 -0.87 4.26 2.15
C ALA A 67 -0.19 3.90 0.82
N PHE A 68 -0.86 4.22 -0.28
CA PHE A 68 -0.42 3.93 -1.65
C PHE A 68 -0.40 5.21 -2.51
N PRO A 69 0.33 6.27 -2.11
CA PRO A 69 0.24 7.58 -2.73
C PRO A 69 0.48 7.53 -4.24
N PRO A 70 -0.27 8.31 -5.05
CA PRO A 70 -0.10 8.34 -6.49
C PRO A 70 1.35 8.57 -6.90
N CYS A 71 1.85 7.72 -7.81
CA CYS A 71 3.26 7.65 -8.15
C CYS A 71 3.59 8.14 -9.56
N ASP A 72 2.59 8.51 -10.38
CA ASP A 72 2.79 8.83 -11.80
C ASP A 72 3.85 9.90 -12.03
N ASP A 73 3.89 10.92 -11.17
CA ASP A 73 4.80 12.07 -11.27
C ASP A 73 6.08 11.92 -10.42
N LEU A 74 6.24 10.78 -9.73
CA LEU A 74 7.42 10.45 -8.93
C LEU A 74 8.18 9.23 -9.49
N ALA A 75 7.50 8.29 -10.14
CA ALA A 75 8.07 7.01 -10.55
C ALA A 75 9.19 7.16 -11.59
N THR A 76 10.35 6.56 -11.30
CA THR A 76 11.56 6.67 -12.15
C THR A 76 11.39 6.05 -13.54
N SER A 77 10.43 5.14 -13.71
CA SER A 77 10.04 4.60 -15.02
C SER A 77 9.48 5.68 -15.97
N GLY A 78 8.97 6.79 -15.41
CA GLY A 78 8.50 7.97 -16.13
C GLY A 78 9.52 9.09 -16.27
N ALA A 79 10.77 8.92 -15.80
CA ALA A 79 11.70 10.03 -15.60
C ALA A 79 11.99 10.88 -16.83
N ARG A 80 12.02 10.28 -18.03
CA ARG A 80 12.19 11.00 -19.31
C ARG A 80 11.12 12.06 -19.57
N TRP A 81 9.97 11.97 -18.92
CA TRP A 81 8.83 12.89 -19.10
C TRP A 81 8.73 13.95 -18.01
N PHE A 82 9.54 13.89 -16.94
CA PHE A 82 9.39 14.79 -15.78
C PHE A 82 9.41 16.27 -16.14
N LYS A 83 10.33 16.70 -17.02
CA LYS A 83 10.41 18.11 -17.44
C LYS A 83 9.13 18.61 -18.12
N GLY A 84 8.41 17.74 -18.83
CA GLY A 84 7.18 18.10 -19.55
C GLY A 84 5.90 18.01 -18.70
N LYS A 85 5.95 17.35 -17.53
CA LYS A 85 4.78 17.18 -16.64
C LYS A 85 4.42 18.44 -15.85
N GLY A 86 5.37 19.37 -15.71
CA GLY A 86 5.16 20.65 -15.02
C GLY A 86 5.34 20.55 -13.51
N LEU A 87 5.58 21.71 -12.88
CA LEU A 87 5.91 21.81 -11.46
C LEU A 87 4.73 21.48 -10.54
N HIS A 88 3.50 21.81 -10.95
CA HIS A 88 2.30 21.51 -10.16
C HIS A 88 2.09 20.00 -10.00
N ALA A 89 2.28 19.21 -11.06
CA ALA A 89 2.16 17.75 -10.97
C ALA A 89 3.16 17.14 -9.97
N LEU A 90 4.41 17.62 -9.99
CA LEU A 90 5.41 17.21 -9.01
C LEU A 90 5.04 17.65 -7.59
N SER A 91 4.62 18.92 -7.43
CA SER A 91 4.20 19.48 -6.15
C SER A 91 3.05 18.68 -5.53
N ASP A 92 2.02 18.38 -6.33
CA ASP A 92 0.85 17.62 -5.90
C ASP A 92 1.23 16.20 -5.46
N ALA A 93 2.14 15.54 -6.18
CA ALA A 93 2.58 14.20 -5.82
C ALA A 93 3.42 14.18 -4.53
N ILE A 94 4.26 15.20 -4.31
CA ILE A 94 5.00 15.37 -3.06
C ILE A 94 4.03 15.65 -1.90
N GLU A 95 3.05 16.54 -2.09
CA GLU A 95 2.02 16.85 -1.10
C GLU A 95 1.23 15.60 -0.68
N LEU A 96 0.75 14.80 -1.64
CA LEU A 96 0.02 13.57 -1.35
C LEU A 96 0.89 12.54 -0.61
N PHE A 97 2.18 12.46 -0.93
CA PHE A 97 3.10 11.61 -0.18
C PHE A 97 3.31 12.14 1.25
N ALA A 98 3.44 13.45 1.44
CA ALA A 98 3.57 14.07 2.75
C ALA A 98 2.35 13.80 3.63
N ILE A 99 1.13 13.95 3.09
CA ILE A 99 -0.13 13.61 3.78
C ILE A 99 -0.13 12.14 4.23
N ALA A 100 0.37 11.22 3.39
CA ALA A 100 0.51 9.81 3.76
C ALA A 100 1.41 9.63 5.00
N ALA A 101 2.55 10.30 5.02
CA ALA A 101 3.52 10.24 6.12
C ALA A 101 2.97 10.87 7.40
N GLU A 102 2.28 12.01 7.30
CA GLU A 102 1.66 12.68 8.44
C GLU A 102 0.58 11.81 9.10
N TRP A 103 -0.29 11.18 8.29
CA TRP A 103 -1.28 10.25 8.83
C TRP A 103 -0.64 9.00 9.44
N ALA A 104 0.39 8.46 8.80
CA ALA A 104 1.12 7.30 9.30
C ALA A 104 1.68 7.55 10.71
N GLU A 105 2.34 8.69 10.92
CA GLU A 105 2.85 9.08 12.24
C GLU A 105 1.72 9.40 13.23
N PHE A 106 0.64 10.07 12.78
CA PHE A 106 -0.50 10.43 13.64
C PHE A 106 -1.17 9.23 14.31
N PHE A 107 -1.31 8.09 13.61
CA PHE A 107 -2.03 6.95 14.17
C PHE A 107 -1.23 6.18 15.23
N GLU A 108 0.10 6.34 15.29
CA GLU A 108 0.98 5.64 16.26
C GLU A 108 0.79 4.10 16.26
N VAL A 109 0.52 3.51 15.10
CA VAL A 109 0.36 2.06 14.90
C VAL A 109 1.35 1.56 13.85
N PRO A 110 1.60 0.25 13.74
CA PRO A 110 2.39 -0.29 12.64
C PRO A 110 1.87 0.20 11.31
N TYR A 111 2.76 0.75 10.48
CA TYR A 111 2.37 1.32 9.20
C TYR A 111 3.34 1.02 8.07
N LEU A 112 2.81 1.11 6.84
CA LEU A 112 3.60 1.15 5.61
C LEU A 112 3.09 2.21 4.63
N ILE A 113 4.01 2.83 3.91
CA ILE A 113 3.72 3.65 2.72
C ILE A 113 4.42 2.95 1.57
N GLU A 114 3.65 2.53 0.56
CA GLU A 114 4.18 1.80 -0.60
C GLU A 114 4.25 2.71 -1.82
N ASN A 115 5.37 2.60 -2.53
CA ASN A 115 5.54 3.26 -3.82
C ASN A 115 6.52 2.45 -4.68
N PRO A 116 6.39 2.47 -6.02
CA PRO A 116 7.48 1.99 -6.86
C PRO A 116 8.75 2.83 -6.64
N ARG A 117 9.88 2.39 -7.21
CA ARG A 117 11.10 3.21 -7.24
C ARG A 117 10.80 4.61 -7.83
N SER A 118 10.89 5.63 -6.99
CA SER A 118 10.49 7.00 -7.31
C SER A 118 11.50 8.05 -6.83
N THR A 119 11.29 9.30 -7.22
CA THR A 119 12.13 10.45 -6.85
C THR A 119 11.89 10.93 -5.42
N ILE A 120 10.93 10.37 -4.68
CA ILE A 120 10.63 10.82 -3.32
C ILE A 120 11.84 10.71 -2.37
N SER A 121 12.72 9.74 -2.61
CA SER A 121 13.98 9.59 -1.86
C SER A 121 14.98 10.73 -2.07
N THR A 122 14.80 11.54 -3.10
CA THR A 122 15.57 12.77 -3.31
C THR A 122 15.07 13.91 -2.42
N TYR A 123 13.77 13.94 -2.12
CA TYR A 123 13.12 15.06 -1.41
C TYR A 123 12.93 14.81 0.08
N TRP A 124 12.87 13.55 0.51
CA TRP A 124 12.57 13.20 1.89
C TRP A 124 13.60 12.24 2.50
N ARG A 125 13.43 10.92 2.31
CA ARG A 125 14.38 9.90 2.79
C ARG A 125 14.33 8.62 1.96
N LYS A 126 15.36 7.79 2.10
CA LYS A 126 15.40 6.45 1.51
C LYS A 126 14.30 5.55 2.11
N PRO A 127 13.75 4.61 1.33
CA PRO A 127 12.84 3.61 1.86
C PRO A 127 13.57 2.70 2.86
N ASP A 128 12.83 2.19 3.84
CA ASP A 128 13.32 1.27 4.86
C ASP A 128 13.50 -0.14 4.30
N HIS A 129 12.57 -0.53 3.41
CA HIS A 129 12.58 -1.85 2.80
C HIS A 129 12.25 -1.80 1.31
N THR A 130 12.62 -2.87 0.60
CA THR A 130 12.20 -3.11 -0.77
C THR A 130 11.84 -4.57 -0.96
N PHE A 131 10.86 -4.83 -1.80
CA PHE A 131 10.49 -6.19 -2.19
C PHE A 131 10.06 -6.25 -3.66
N ASP A 132 10.00 -7.46 -4.18
CA ASP A 132 9.35 -7.81 -5.44
C ASP A 132 8.14 -8.72 -5.15
N PRO A 133 7.05 -8.68 -5.94
CA PRO A 133 5.89 -9.56 -5.73
C PRO A 133 6.25 -11.05 -5.64
N CYS A 134 7.22 -11.50 -6.43
CA CYS A 134 7.74 -12.86 -6.37
C CYS A 134 8.35 -13.24 -5.01
N ASP A 135 8.77 -12.27 -4.19
CA ASP A 135 9.28 -12.54 -2.84
C ASP A 135 8.23 -13.22 -1.95
N TYR A 136 6.93 -13.06 -2.26
CA TYR A 136 5.79 -13.59 -1.48
C TYR A 136 4.86 -14.49 -2.29
N SER A 137 5.33 -15.05 -3.42
CA SER A 137 4.47 -15.78 -4.34
C SER A 137 3.95 -17.12 -3.81
N GLN A 138 4.46 -17.68 -2.70
CA GLN A 138 3.82 -18.85 -2.09
C GLN A 138 2.42 -18.49 -1.55
N LEU A 139 2.24 -17.25 -1.09
CA LEU A 139 0.97 -16.74 -0.59
C LEU A 139 0.07 -16.20 -1.71
N ALA A 140 0.62 -15.94 -2.89
CA ALA A 140 -0.13 -15.57 -4.10
C ALA A 140 0.60 -16.06 -5.36
N PRO A 141 0.39 -17.33 -5.78
CA PRO A 141 1.15 -17.94 -6.88
C PRO A 141 1.07 -17.20 -8.23
N SER A 142 -0.06 -16.53 -8.50
CA SER A 142 -0.23 -15.70 -9.70
C SER A 142 0.64 -14.44 -9.70
N GLU A 143 1.23 -14.06 -8.56
CA GLU A 143 2.08 -12.88 -8.39
C GLU A 143 3.58 -13.21 -8.45
N HIS A 144 3.96 -14.30 -9.10
CA HIS A 144 5.36 -14.68 -9.29
C HIS A 144 6.05 -13.86 -10.42
N TYR A 145 6.16 -12.54 -10.20
CA TYR A 145 6.78 -11.61 -11.13
C TYR A 145 7.60 -10.53 -10.40
N THR A 146 8.52 -9.89 -11.13
CA THR A 146 9.32 -8.77 -10.58
C THR A 146 8.62 -7.43 -10.79
N LYS A 147 8.62 -6.61 -9.75
CA LYS A 147 8.20 -5.21 -9.73
C LYS A 147 8.82 -4.62 -8.46
N LYS A 148 10.00 -4.03 -8.58
CA LYS A 148 10.69 -3.45 -7.43
C LYS A 148 9.82 -2.38 -6.77
N THR A 149 9.35 -2.69 -5.58
CA THR A 149 8.53 -1.85 -4.72
C THR A 149 9.35 -1.39 -3.52
N CYS A 150 9.14 -0.14 -3.11
CA CYS A 150 9.79 0.52 -1.98
C CYS A 150 8.77 0.76 -0.86
N LEU A 151 9.23 0.63 0.39
CA LEU A 151 8.40 0.80 1.57
C LEU A 151 9.05 1.80 2.52
N TRP A 152 8.25 2.72 3.04
CA TRP A 152 8.56 3.57 4.18
C TRP A 152 7.67 3.12 5.34
N THR A 153 8.27 2.70 6.45
CA THR A 153 7.58 1.97 7.52
C THR A 153 7.91 2.58 8.88
N GLY A 154 7.03 2.36 9.87
CA GLY A 154 7.22 2.85 11.22
C GLY A 154 6.16 2.31 12.18
N GLY A 155 6.04 2.91 13.37
CA GLY A 155 5.06 2.52 14.38
C GLY A 155 5.19 1.07 14.88
N GLY A 156 6.39 0.49 14.81
CA GLY A 156 6.63 -0.90 15.19
C GLY A 156 6.36 -1.92 14.08
N PHE A 157 6.20 -1.50 12.83
CA PHE A 157 6.08 -2.39 11.68
C PHE A 157 7.24 -3.40 11.60
N VAL A 158 6.88 -4.67 11.41
CA VAL A 158 7.81 -5.78 11.18
C VAL A 158 7.72 -6.18 9.70
N MET A 159 8.84 -6.04 8.99
CA MET A 159 8.95 -6.51 7.61
C MET A 159 8.80 -8.04 7.56
N PRO A 160 7.83 -8.59 6.81
CA PRO A 160 7.60 -10.02 6.81
C PRO A 160 8.73 -10.79 6.12
N PRO A 161 9.07 -12.01 6.61
CA PRO A 161 10.02 -12.87 5.93
C PRO A 161 9.50 -13.26 4.54
N ARG A 162 10.42 -13.43 3.58
CA ARG A 162 10.07 -13.81 2.21
C ARG A 162 9.57 -15.24 2.14
N ALA A 163 8.56 -15.47 1.31
CA ALA A 163 7.95 -16.77 1.03
C ALA A 163 7.76 -16.94 -0.49
N SER A 164 8.87 -17.18 -1.19
CA SER A 164 8.93 -17.21 -2.66
C SER A 164 8.73 -18.62 -3.23
N LEU A 165 8.06 -18.74 -4.38
CA LEU A 165 8.00 -20.00 -5.13
C LEU A 165 9.37 -20.30 -5.75
N PRO A 166 9.73 -21.58 -5.94
CA PRO A 166 10.93 -21.94 -6.68
C PRO A 166 10.76 -21.59 -8.17
N GLY A 167 11.90 -21.35 -8.84
CA GLY A 167 11.95 -21.05 -10.27
C GLY A 167 12.13 -19.56 -10.58
N PRO A 168 12.29 -19.21 -11.87
CA PRO A 168 12.49 -17.83 -12.29
C PRO A 168 11.17 -17.05 -12.28
N ALA A 169 11.19 -15.86 -11.67
CA ALA A 169 10.07 -14.93 -11.71
C ALA A 169 9.85 -14.35 -13.11
N GLN A 170 8.59 -14.09 -13.45
CA GLN A 170 8.27 -13.42 -14.70
C GLN A 170 8.79 -11.97 -14.69
N MET A 171 9.52 -11.61 -15.75
CA MET A 171 10.03 -10.25 -15.93
C MET A 171 9.04 -9.41 -16.74
N ASN A 172 9.08 -8.10 -16.57
CA ASN A 172 8.35 -7.12 -17.39
C ASN A 172 6.81 -7.18 -17.35
N VAL A 173 6.18 -8.00 -16.50
CA VAL A 173 4.72 -8.13 -16.38
C VAL A 173 4.02 -6.77 -16.28
N ILE A 174 4.53 -5.88 -15.42
CA ILE A 174 3.98 -4.53 -15.26
C ILE A 174 4.12 -3.70 -16.53
N ARG A 175 5.29 -3.74 -17.19
CA ARG A 175 5.56 -3.00 -18.44
C ARG A 175 4.61 -3.45 -19.57
N ASP A 176 4.43 -4.75 -19.69
CA ASP A 176 3.73 -5.41 -20.79
C ASP A 176 2.22 -5.54 -20.55
N MET A 177 1.74 -5.16 -19.35
CA MET A 177 0.32 -5.04 -19.05
C MET A 177 -0.41 -4.16 -20.09
N ALA A 178 -1.43 -4.74 -20.71
CA ALA A 178 -2.26 -4.14 -21.74
C ALA A 178 -3.10 -2.97 -21.22
N GLY A 179 -3.71 -2.21 -22.14
CA GLY A 179 -4.50 -1.02 -21.84
C GLY A 179 -3.72 0.29 -21.95
N LYS A 180 -4.41 1.41 -21.71
CA LYS A 180 -3.86 2.78 -21.76
C LYS A 180 -4.54 3.64 -20.70
N GLY A 181 -3.94 4.79 -20.41
CA GLY A 181 -4.53 5.79 -19.52
C GLY A 181 -4.70 5.32 -18.07
N ARG A 182 -5.73 5.85 -17.41
CA ARG A 182 -5.99 5.72 -15.98
C ARG A 182 -6.24 4.27 -15.55
N ASP A 183 -6.98 3.50 -16.33
CA ASP A 183 -7.27 2.10 -15.99
C ASP A 183 -6.01 1.24 -15.91
N ARG A 184 -5.07 1.46 -16.85
CA ARG A 184 -3.76 0.78 -16.80
C ARG A 184 -2.92 1.26 -15.62
N ALA A 185 -2.97 2.54 -15.26
CA ALA A 185 -2.26 3.04 -14.08
C ALA A 185 -2.81 2.40 -12.81
N ASN A 186 -4.14 2.37 -12.66
CA ASN A 186 -4.85 1.75 -11.54
C ASN A 186 -4.57 0.24 -11.45
N ALA A 187 -4.54 -0.49 -12.57
CA ALA A 187 -4.20 -1.91 -12.56
C ALA A 187 -2.76 -2.18 -12.13
N ARG A 188 -1.83 -1.25 -12.42
CA ARG A 188 -0.42 -1.34 -12.04
C ARG A 188 -0.16 -0.91 -10.60
N SER A 189 -1.04 -0.11 -10.01
CA SER A 189 -0.91 0.36 -8.62
C SER A 189 -1.49 -0.61 -7.60
N VAL A 190 -2.19 -1.68 -8.04
CA VAL A 190 -2.65 -2.73 -7.12
C VAL A 190 -1.46 -3.34 -6.38
N THR A 191 -1.51 -3.28 -5.06
CA THR A 191 -0.51 -3.87 -4.17
C THR A 191 -0.57 -5.39 -4.25
N PRO A 192 0.57 -6.09 -4.29
CA PRO A 192 0.60 -7.54 -4.32
C PRO A 192 -0.07 -8.16 -3.09
N MET A 193 -1.01 -9.07 -3.33
CA MET A 193 -1.75 -9.80 -2.31
C MET A 193 -0.85 -10.66 -1.42
N GLY A 194 0.15 -11.33 -2.00
CA GLY A 194 1.08 -12.17 -1.25
C GLY A 194 1.81 -11.37 -0.17
N PHE A 195 2.24 -10.15 -0.52
CA PHE A 195 2.90 -9.25 0.44
C PHE A 195 1.97 -8.79 1.56
N MET A 196 0.72 -8.44 1.25
CA MET A 196 -0.24 -8.00 2.27
C MET A 196 -0.65 -9.13 3.21
N ARG A 197 -0.78 -10.37 2.72
CA ARG A 197 -1.01 -11.57 3.55
C ARG A 197 0.16 -11.80 4.51
N ALA A 198 1.39 -11.78 4.00
CA ALA A 198 2.60 -11.92 4.83
C ALA A 198 2.71 -10.79 5.86
N THR A 199 2.37 -9.56 5.47
CA THR A 199 2.38 -8.39 6.35
C THR A 199 1.42 -8.57 7.52
N TYR A 200 0.19 -9.02 7.25
CA TYR A 200 -0.77 -9.30 8.29
C TYR A 200 -0.25 -10.39 9.25
N GLU A 201 0.28 -11.48 8.70
CA GLU A 201 0.83 -12.57 9.50
C GLU A 201 1.98 -12.12 10.42
N ALA A 202 2.94 -11.35 9.90
CA ALA A 202 4.10 -10.91 10.68
C ALA A 202 3.78 -9.88 11.77
N ASN A 203 2.72 -9.09 11.59
CA ASN A 203 2.40 -7.97 12.49
C ASN A 203 1.24 -8.26 13.44
N PHE A 204 0.32 -9.17 13.09
CA PHE A 204 -0.98 -9.30 13.80
C PHE A 204 -1.46 -10.74 14.01
N SER A 205 -0.93 -11.72 13.29
CA SER A 205 -1.14 -13.12 13.69
C SER A 205 -0.28 -13.36 14.93
N ALA A 206 -0.91 -13.66 16.06
CA ALA A 206 -0.21 -13.96 17.30
C ALA A 206 0.93 -14.97 17.03
N PRO A 207 2.10 -14.84 17.68
CA PRO A 207 3.02 -15.96 17.69
C PRO A 207 2.25 -17.16 18.22
N ALA A 208 2.46 -18.34 17.64
CA ALA A 208 2.15 -19.56 18.35
C ALA A 208 2.73 -19.38 19.77
N LEU A 209 1.85 -19.34 20.78
CA LEU A 209 2.25 -19.50 22.17
C LEU A 209 2.98 -20.84 22.25
N ALA A 210 4.31 -20.79 22.25
CA ALA A 210 5.16 -21.92 22.56
C ALA A 210 6.48 -21.43 23.16
N VAL A 211 6.48 -21.45 24.50
CA VAL A 211 7.60 -21.81 25.37
C VAL A 211 8.76 -20.80 25.50
N ALA A 212 8.71 -20.03 26.58
CA ALA A 212 9.69 -20.21 27.65
C ALA A 212 9.05 -19.80 28.98
N ALA A 213 8.84 -20.81 29.82
CA ALA A 213 8.75 -20.66 31.26
C ALA A 213 10.14 -20.37 31.82
#